data_AF-A0A418CZN3-F1
#
_entry.id   AF-A0A418CZN3-F1
#
_cell.length_a   1.000
_cell.length_b   1.000
_cell.length_c   1.000
_cell.angle_alpha   90.00
_cell.angle_beta   90.00
_cell.angle_gamma   90.00
#
_symmetry.space_group_name_H-M   'P 1'
#
loop_
_entity.id
_entity.type
_entity.pdbx_description
1 polymer ?
#
loop_
_entity_poly.entity_id
_entity_poly.type
_entity_poly.pdbx_seq_one_letter_code
_entity_poly.pdbx_strand_id
1 'polypeptide(L)'
;MNDKVATLSSRGPTKDGRVKPDVSAPGTRIRSAWHTGNSAYNTISGTSMASPHVAGAIALYLNANKGAKYDDIYKAFTTTVDTATLTPNNQNCGGVSDSKYPNNNYGFGRINVASAIGGGVTPPSSTTSAPSPSKPSTAAPSTSAPATPRPFPTSPVTPSTCNGCTGCYSPLINFCFPPEFSQAQCATFTVLQGTWCGKE
;
A
#
# COMPACT_ATOMS: atom_id res chain seq x y z
N MET A 1 -20.20 -9.40 0.65
CA MET A 1 -19.71 -8.02 0.79
C MET A 1 -20.95 -7.15 0.76
N ASN A 2 -21.21 -6.35 1.80
CA ASN A 2 -22.48 -5.64 1.94
C ASN A 2 -22.30 -4.13 1.75
N ASP A 3 -21.22 -3.71 1.07
CA ASP A 3 -20.87 -2.32 0.76
C ASP A 3 -21.10 -1.30 1.89
N LYS A 4 -20.89 -1.80 3.10
CA LYS A 4 -20.99 -1.04 4.35
C LYS A 4 -19.59 -0.69 4.80
N VAL A 5 -19.39 0.57 5.18
CA VAL A 5 -18.15 1.03 5.79
C VAL A 5 -17.87 0.19 7.03
N ALA A 6 -16.64 -0.31 7.13
CA ALA A 6 -16.24 -1.15 8.24
C ALA A 6 -16.32 -0.35 9.56
N THR A 7 -16.73 -0.99 10.66
CA THR A 7 -16.76 -0.35 11.98
C THR A 7 -15.38 0.21 12.37
N LEU A 8 -14.31 -0.51 11.99
CA LEU A 8 -12.91 -0.12 12.21
C LEU A 8 -12.43 1.07 11.36
N SER A 9 -13.21 1.51 10.36
CA SER A 9 -12.82 2.64 9.52
C SER A 9 -12.96 3.94 10.32
N SER A 10 -11.86 4.69 10.44
CA SER A 10 -11.90 6.06 10.95
C SER A 10 -12.76 6.94 10.04
N ARG A 11 -13.38 7.95 10.65
CA ARG A 11 -14.31 8.87 9.98
C ARG A 11 -13.82 10.29 10.12
N GLY A 12 -14.15 11.11 9.14
CA GLY A 12 -14.02 12.55 9.27
C GLY A 12 -15.15 13.16 10.12
N PRO A 13 -15.23 14.49 10.12
CA PRO A 13 -14.30 15.41 9.46
C PRO A 13 -12.93 15.41 10.15
N THR A 14 -11.93 15.96 9.46
CA THR A 14 -10.65 16.28 10.11
C THR A 14 -10.87 17.37 11.18
N LYS A 15 -9.97 17.51 12.15
CA LYS A 15 -10.07 18.53 13.21
C LYS A 15 -10.23 19.97 12.68
N ASP A 16 -9.78 20.22 11.45
CA ASP A 16 -9.89 21.50 10.73
C ASP A 16 -11.19 21.63 9.89
N GLY A 17 -12.11 20.66 9.98
CA GLY A 17 -13.41 20.69 9.31
C GLY A 17 -13.42 20.14 7.87
N ARG A 18 -12.27 19.69 7.33
CA ARG A 18 -12.23 19.10 5.98
C ARG A 18 -12.89 17.72 5.93
N VAL A 19 -13.60 17.45 4.84
CA VAL A 19 -14.20 16.14 4.58
C VAL A 19 -13.11 15.11 4.32
N LYS A 20 -13.10 14.05 5.12
CA LYS A 20 -12.22 12.87 4.97
C LYS A 20 -13.01 11.61 5.38
N PRO A 21 -12.67 10.42 4.86
CA PRO A 21 -11.60 10.11 3.90
C PRO A 21 -11.85 10.69 2.49
N ASP A 22 -10.89 10.61 1.57
CA ASP A 22 -11.11 11.03 0.18
C ASP A 22 -11.87 9.96 -0.61
N VAL A 23 -11.45 8.71 -0.52
CA VAL A 23 -12.03 7.60 -1.26
C VAL A 23 -12.09 6.35 -0.40
N SER A 24 -12.98 5.43 -0.78
CA SER A 24 -13.14 4.13 -0.14
C SER A 24 -12.73 2.99 -1.05
N ALA A 25 -12.19 1.92 -0.47
CA ALA A 25 -11.83 0.70 -1.19
C ALA A 25 -12.09 -0.54 -0.32
N PRO A 26 -12.15 -1.75 -0.91
CA PRO A 26 -12.37 -2.98 -0.16
C PRO A 26 -11.27 -3.22 0.89
N GLY A 27 -11.66 -3.25 2.17
CA GLY A 27 -10.76 -3.47 3.30
C GLY A 27 -11.20 -4.56 4.26
N THR A 28 -12.40 -5.12 4.12
CA THR A 28 -12.95 -6.12 5.05
C THR A 28 -12.86 -7.52 4.45
N ARG A 29 -12.33 -8.49 5.19
CA ARG A 29 -12.18 -9.90 4.78
C ARG A 29 -11.44 -10.04 3.44
N ILE A 30 -10.29 -9.36 3.33
CA ILE A 30 -9.43 -9.42 2.15
C ILE A 30 -8.45 -10.57 2.31
N ARG A 31 -8.48 -11.52 1.36
CA ARG A 31 -7.54 -12.64 1.29
C ARG A 31 -6.29 -12.20 0.53
N SER A 32 -5.12 -12.31 1.17
CA SER A 32 -3.83 -12.00 0.56
C SER A 32 -2.76 -12.99 0.99
N ALA A 33 -1.60 -12.93 0.35
CA ALA A 33 -0.43 -13.75 0.71
C ALA A 33 0.00 -13.49 2.16
N TRP A 34 0.55 -14.51 2.80
CA TRP A 34 0.94 -14.46 4.21
C TRP A 34 2.37 -14.98 4.41
N HIS A 35 3.07 -14.40 5.39
CA HIS A 35 4.50 -14.64 5.60
C HIS A 35 4.86 -16.06 6.08
N THR A 36 3.88 -16.89 6.48
CA THR A 36 4.13 -18.22 7.05
C THR A 36 4.47 -19.30 6.01
N GLY A 37 4.53 -18.95 4.72
CA GLY A 37 4.99 -19.86 3.67
C GLY A 37 4.63 -19.39 2.26
N ASN A 38 5.25 -20.01 1.25
CA ASN A 38 5.14 -19.58 -0.16
C ASN A 38 3.73 -19.74 -0.75
N SER A 39 2.90 -20.60 -0.17
CA SER A 39 1.50 -20.81 -0.55
C SER A 39 0.53 -20.37 0.55
N ALA A 40 1.04 -19.66 1.57
CA ALA A 40 0.22 -19.23 2.69
C ALA A 40 -0.63 -18.02 2.29
N TYR A 41 -1.90 -18.09 2.65
CA TYR A 41 -2.84 -16.98 2.50
C TYR A 41 -3.53 -16.74 3.83
N ASN A 42 -3.79 -15.48 4.12
CA ASN A 42 -4.57 -15.09 5.27
C ASN A 42 -5.67 -14.12 4.86
N THR A 43 -6.80 -14.16 5.57
CA THR A 43 -7.93 -13.27 5.35
C THR A 43 -8.00 -12.31 6.51
N ILE A 44 -7.68 -11.05 6.27
CA ILE A 44 -7.66 -10.01 7.30
C ILE A 44 -8.53 -8.82 6.90
N SER A 45 -8.83 -7.96 7.88
CA SER A 45 -9.65 -6.77 7.68
C SER A 45 -8.94 -5.54 8.23
N GLY A 46 -8.95 -4.45 7.48
CA GLY A 46 -8.29 -3.20 7.86
C GLY A 46 -8.29 -2.17 6.74
N THR A 47 -8.16 -0.89 7.11
CA THR A 47 -7.83 0.17 6.14
C THR A 47 -6.45 -0.08 5.50
N SER A 48 -5.55 -0.78 6.20
CA SER A 48 -4.29 -1.30 5.63
C SER A 48 -4.48 -2.25 4.46
N MET A 49 -5.66 -2.86 4.28
CA MET A 49 -6.00 -3.68 3.12
C MET A 49 -6.72 -2.86 2.03
N ALA A 50 -7.39 -1.77 2.41
CA ALA A 50 -7.99 -0.83 1.46
C ALA A 50 -6.90 0.02 0.77
N SER A 51 -5.87 0.46 1.50
CA SER A 51 -4.75 1.24 0.96
C SER A 51 -4.04 0.59 -0.24
N PRO A 52 -3.63 -0.69 -0.22
CA PRO A 52 -3.00 -1.33 -1.37
C PRO A 52 -3.95 -1.51 -2.56
N HIS A 53 -5.27 -1.58 -2.37
CA HIS A 53 -6.22 -1.55 -3.49
C HIS A 53 -6.19 -0.19 -4.21
N VAL A 54 -6.17 0.92 -3.45
CA VAL A 54 -6.06 2.26 -4.04
C VAL A 54 -4.70 2.44 -4.73
N ALA A 55 -3.61 1.98 -4.10
CA ALA A 55 -2.27 2.06 -4.69
C ALA A 55 -2.18 1.29 -6.02
N GLY A 56 -2.71 0.06 -6.07
CA GLY A 56 -2.78 -0.73 -7.30
C GLY A 56 -3.66 -0.09 -8.38
N ALA A 57 -4.79 0.51 -8.00
CA ALA A 57 -5.65 1.24 -8.92
C ALA A 57 -4.94 2.44 -9.54
N ILE A 58 -4.23 3.24 -8.73
CA ILE A 58 -3.45 4.37 -9.22
C ILE A 58 -2.32 3.90 -10.14
N ALA A 59 -1.66 2.78 -9.83
CA ALA A 59 -0.64 2.21 -10.70
C ALA A 59 -1.20 1.84 -12.09
N LEU A 60 -2.40 1.25 -12.15
CA LEU A 60 -3.08 0.97 -13.41
C LEU A 60 -3.42 2.26 -14.18
N TYR A 61 -3.91 3.28 -13.46
CA TYR A 61 -4.20 4.58 -14.06
C TYR A 61 -2.95 5.25 -14.64
N LEU A 62 -1.82 5.22 -13.93
CA LEU A 62 -0.54 5.76 -14.38
C LEU A 62 0.03 4.99 -15.58
N ASN A 63 -0.22 3.68 -15.65
CA ASN A 63 0.18 2.87 -16.80
C ASN A 63 -0.60 3.27 -18.06
N ALA A 64 -1.90 3.56 -17.93
CA ALA A 64 -2.72 4.04 -19.03
C ALA A 64 -2.45 5.52 -19.38
N ASN A 65 -2.20 6.37 -18.37
CA ASN A 65 -2.00 7.80 -18.50
C ASN A 65 -0.57 8.19 -18.08
N LYS A 66 0.40 7.87 -18.93
CA LYS A 66 1.81 8.17 -18.66
C LYS A 66 2.02 9.68 -18.53
N GLY A 67 2.56 10.11 -17.39
CA GLY A 67 2.84 11.52 -17.12
C GLY A 67 1.71 12.28 -16.41
N ALA A 68 0.61 11.62 -16.05
CA ALA A 68 -0.44 12.22 -15.21
C ALA A 68 0.15 12.73 -13.88
N LYS A 69 -0.24 13.94 -13.49
CA LYS A 69 0.18 14.55 -12.22
C LYS A 69 -0.76 14.16 -11.09
N TYR A 70 -0.36 14.50 -9.87
CA TYR A 70 -1.18 14.27 -8.68
C TYR A 70 -2.61 14.79 -8.83
N ASP A 71 -2.79 16.00 -9.37
CA ASP A 71 -4.11 16.62 -9.54
C ASP A 71 -4.99 15.85 -10.53
N ASP A 72 -4.40 15.32 -11.61
CA ASP A 72 -5.13 14.51 -12.60
C ASP A 72 -5.63 13.19 -11.98
N ILE A 73 -4.76 12.54 -11.21
CA ILE A 73 -5.08 11.30 -10.50
C ILE A 73 -6.16 11.57 -9.44
N TYR A 74 -5.97 12.60 -8.63
CA TYR A 74 -6.90 12.96 -7.58
C TYR A 74 -8.27 13.29 -8.17
N LYS A 75 -8.33 14.06 -9.25
CA LYS A 75 -9.56 14.37 -9.96
C LYS A 75 -10.22 13.11 -10.51
N ALA A 76 -9.49 12.26 -11.24
CA ALA A 76 -10.02 11.01 -11.78
C ALA A 76 -10.65 10.15 -10.67
N PHE A 77 -9.90 9.89 -9.60
CA PHE A 77 -10.34 9.02 -8.50
C PHE A 77 -11.38 9.64 -7.56
N THR A 78 -11.69 10.93 -7.67
CA THR A 78 -12.78 11.57 -6.90
C THR A 78 -14.04 11.79 -7.73
N THR A 79 -13.91 11.91 -9.07
CA THR A 79 -15.07 12.10 -9.95
C THR A 79 -15.63 10.80 -10.51
N THR A 80 -14.83 9.74 -10.61
CA THR A 80 -15.24 8.47 -11.23
C THR A 80 -15.59 7.38 -10.22
N VAL A 81 -15.92 7.76 -8.99
CA VAL A 81 -16.26 6.85 -7.89
C VAL A 81 -17.68 6.30 -8.02
N ASP A 82 -17.88 5.11 -7.46
CA ASP A 82 -19.19 4.50 -7.29
C ASP A 82 -19.77 4.88 -5.93
N THR A 83 -20.98 5.45 -5.96
CA THR A 83 -21.76 5.87 -4.79
C THR A 83 -23.10 5.15 -4.69
N ALA A 84 -23.53 4.48 -5.76
CA ALA A 84 -24.88 3.92 -5.86
C ALA A 84 -25.06 2.64 -5.06
N THR A 85 -24.00 1.85 -4.90
CA THR A 85 -24.06 0.58 -4.14
C THR A 85 -23.67 0.74 -2.67
N LEU A 86 -23.31 1.96 -2.23
CA LEU A 86 -22.85 2.20 -0.86
C LEU A 86 -24.03 2.20 0.10
N THR A 87 -23.91 1.41 1.17
CA THR A 87 -24.95 1.32 2.19
C THR A 87 -24.78 2.44 3.21
N PRO A 88 -25.78 3.33 3.40
CA PRO A 88 -25.79 4.31 4.48
C PRO A 88 -25.65 3.63 5.84
N ASN A 89 -24.93 4.24 6.77
CA ASN A 89 -24.75 3.72 8.13
C ASN A 89 -25.38 4.62 9.21
N ASN A 90 -26.07 5.69 8.78
CA ASN A 90 -26.66 6.78 9.57
C ASN A 90 -25.70 7.43 10.58
N GLN A 91 -24.38 7.28 10.36
CA GLN A 91 -23.34 7.92 11.16
C GLN A 91 -22.87 9.15 10.40
N ASN A 92 -23.71 10.18 10.44
CA ASN A 92 -23.51 11.47 9.77
C ASN A 92 -22.42 12.33 10.42
N CYS A 93 -21.32 11.73 10.91
CA CYS A 93 -20.21 12.37 11.62
C CYS A 93 -19.89 13.77 11.05
N GLY A 94 -20.34 14.85 11.71
CA GLY A 94 -20.20 16.23 11.20
C GLY A 94 -21.39 16.82 10.41
N GLY A 95 -22.58 16.22 10.47
CA GLY A 95 -23.83 16.75 9.90
C GLY A 95 -24.05 16.50 8.40
N VAL A 96 -23.16 15.76 7.72
CA VAL A 96 -23.33 15.42 6.30
C VAL A 96 -24.14 14.14 6.17
N SER A 97 -25.25 14.20 5.41
CA SER A 97 -26.08 13.03 5.12
C SER A 97 -25.30 11.98 4.33
N ASP A 98 -25.51 10.70 4.64
CA ASP A 98 -24.84 9.58 3.95
C ASP A 98 -25.11 9.54 2.45
N SER A 99 -26.26 10.07 2.01
CA SER A 99 -26.64 10.12 0.59
C SER A 99 -26.01 11.30 -0.16
N LYS A 100 -25.28 12.19 0.53
CA LYS A 100 -24.65 13.38 -0.07
C LYS A 100 -23.13 13.18 -0.12
N TYR A 101 -22.55 13.21 -1.31
CA TYR A 101 -21.11 13.06 -1.52
C TYR A 101 -20.47 14.42 -1.84
N PRO A 102 -19.25 14.70 -1.34
CA PRO A 102 -18.45 13.85 -0.45
C PRO A 102 -18.97 13.82 1.00
N ASN A 103 -18.96 12.65 1.65
CA ASN A 103 -19.35 12.46 3.05
C ASN A 103 -18.15 12.05 3.93
N ASN A 104 -18.32 12.12 5.25
CA ASN A 104 -17.27 11.80 6.22
C ASN A 104 -17.08 10.28 6.48
N ASN A 105 -17.86 9.43 5.79
CA ASN A 105 -17.82 7.98 5.90
C ASN A 105 -17.03 7.34 4.77
N TYR A 106 -17.42 7.66 3.54
CA TYR A 106 -16.91 7.08 2.31
C TYR A 106 -16.08 8.07 1.47
N GLY A 107 -16.05 9.34 1.85
CA GLY A 107 -15.43 10.40 1.05
C GLY A 107 -16.26 10.71 -0.17
N PHE A 108 -15.61 10.80 -1.33
CA PHE A 108 -16.26 10.92 -2.63
C PHE A 108 -17.02 9.65 -3.00
N GLY A 109 -16.57 8.46 -2.56
CA GLY A 109 -17.21 7.18 -2.85
C GLY A 109 -16.21 6.02 -2.94
N ARG A 110 -16.66 4.87 -3.46
CA ARG A 110 -15.77 3.73 -3.70
C ARG A 110 -15.01 3.90 -5.02
N ILE A 111 -13.72 3.59 -5.01
CA ILE A 111 -12.89 3.66 -6.21
C ILE A 111 -13.44 2.76 -7.34
N ASN A 112 -13.47 3.28 -8.56
CA ASN A 112 -13.78 2.52 -9.76
C ASN A 112 -12.69 2.80 -10.82
N VAL A 113 -11.81 1.81 -10.99
CA VAL A 113 -10.64 1.90 -11.88
C VAL A 113 -11.07 1.97 -13.34
N ALA A 114 -12.10 1.21 -13.73
CA ALA A 114 -12.61 1.16 -15.09
C ALA A 114 -13.11 2.53 -15.57
N SER A 115 -13.85 3.22 -14.71
CA SER A 115 -14.30 4.58 -14.99
C SER A 115 -13.16 5.60 -14.93
N ALA A 116 -12.18 5.41 -14.03
CA ALA A 116 -11.04 6.33 -13.87
C ALA A 116 -10.14 6.36 -15.12
N ILE A 117 -9.92 5.23 -15.78
CA ILE A 117 -9.01 5.13 -16.95
C ILE A 117 -9.65 5.55 -18.29
N GLY A 118 -10.91 5.99 -18.31
CA GLY A 118 -11.50 6.64 -19.49
C GLY A 118 -12.31 5.77 -20.44
N GLY A 119 -12.78 4.58 -20.04
CA GLY A 119 -13.88 3.94 -20.77
C GLY A 119 -13.99 2.43 -20.66
N GLY A 120 -15.19 1.97 -20.28
CA GLY A 120 -15.80 0.78 -20.86
C GLY A 120 -15.11 -0.57 -20.67
N VAL A 121 -14.16 -0.70 -19.75
CA VAL A 121 -13.79 -2.03 -19.24
C VAL A 121 -14.95 -2.52 -18.40
N THR A 122 -15.90 -3.21 -19.04
CA THR A 122 -16.79 -4.13 -18.33
C THR A 122 -15.92 -4.93 -17.37
N PRO A 123 -16.22 -4.92 -16.05
CA PRO A 123 -15.59 -5.87 -15.15
C PRO A 123 -15.69 -7.24 -15.81
N PRO A 124 -14.64 -8.06 -15.87
CA PRO A 124 -14.81 -9.42 -16.35
C PRO A 124 -15.94 -10.04 -15.50
N SER A 125 -17.10 -10.23 -16.13
CA SER A 125 -18.23 -10.97 -15.58
C SER A 125 -17.85 -12.43 -15.57
N SER A 126 -16.96 -12.77 -14.66
CA SER A 126 -16.65 -14.11 -14.18
C SER A 126 -15.37 -13.97 -13.38
N THR A 127 -15.42 -14.58 -12.20
CA THR A 127 -14.30 -14.90 -11.33
C THR A 127 -13.06 -15.25 -12.15
N THR A 128 -12.21 -14.27 -12.46
CA THR A 128 -10.85 -14.58 -12.87
C THR A 128 -10.24 -15.18 -11.61
N SER A 129 -10.09 -16.50 -11.60
CA SER A 129 -9.35 -17.19 -10.57
C SER A 129 -8.06 -16.41 -10.35
N ALA A 130 -7.79 -16.04 -9.10
CA ALA A 130 -6.51 -15.47 -8.74
C ALA A 130 -5.43 -16.30 -9.44
N PRO A 131 -4.44 -15.68 -10.12
CA PRO A 131 -3.41 -16.43 -10.82
C PRO A 131 -2.86 -17.47 -9.85
N SER A 132 -3.01 -18.74 -10.20
CA SER A 132 -2.35 -19.80 -9.47
C SER A 132 -0.86 -19.45 -9.51
N PRO A 133 -0.15 -19.38 -8.37
CA PRO A 133 1.27 -19.08 -8.37
C PRO A 133 1.97 -20.15 -9.21
N SER A 134 2.20 -19.82 -10.48
CA SER A 134 3.11 -20.55 -11.31
C SER A 134 4.47 -20.17 -10.78
N LYS A 135 5.13 -21.14 -10.16
CA LYS A 135 6.54 -21.09 -9.79
C LYS A 135 7.29 -20.27 -10.85
N PRO A 136 7.99 -19.18 -10.49
CA PRO A 136 8.91 -18.55 -11.41
C PRO A 136 9.81 -19.64 -11.97
N SER A 137 9.79 -19.81 -13.30
CA SER A 137 10.74 -20.71 -13.96
C SER A 137 12.13 -20.28 -13.50
N THR A 138 12.81 -21.19 -12.81
CA THR A 138 14.15 -21.00 -12.29
C THR A 138 15.10 -20.85 -13.48
N ALA A 139 15.19 -19.65 -14.05
CA ALA A 139 16.42 -19.24 -14.69
C ALA A 139 17.40 -19.00 -13.53
N ALA A 140 18.24 -20.00 -13.28
CA ALA A 140 19.34 -19.88 -12.34
C ALA A 140 20.14 -18.60 -12.66
N PRO A 141 20.50 -17.77 -11.67
CA PRO A 141 21.52 -16.76 -11.89
C PRO A 141 22.79 -17.47 -12.33
N SER A 142 23.30 -17.11 -13.52
CA SER A 142 24.56 -17.60 -14.03
C SER A 142 25.68 -17.19 -13.08
N THR A 143 26.28 -18.20 -12.45
CA THR A 143 27.47 -18.09 -11.63
C THR A 143 28.66 -17.69 -12.48
N SER A 144 29.34 -16.59 -12.12
CA SER A 144 30.78 -16.42 -12.42
C SER A 144 31.43 -15.39 -11.50
N ALA A 145 31.70 -15.80 -10.25
CA ALA A 145 32.92 -15.40 -9.55
C ALA A 145 33.21 -16.43 -8.43
N PRO A 146 34.45 -16.93 -8.27
CA PRO A 146 34.75 -17.99 -7.31
C PRO A 146 34.67 -17.50 -5.86
N ALA A 147 33.87 -18.18 -5.03
CA ALA A 147 33.86 -17.97 -3.59
C ALA A 147 35.16 -18.51 -3.00
N THR A 148 36.08 -17.62 -2.63
CA THR A 148 37.18 -17.98 -1.73
C THR A 148 36.65 -17.84 -0.31
N PRO A 149 36.73 -18.87 0.57
CA PRO A 149 36.28 -18.75 1.95
C PRO A 149 37.16 -17.74 2.67
N ARG A 150 36.59 -16.59 3.05
CA ARG A 150 37.31 -15.61 3.88
C ARG A 150 37.10 -16.01 5.35
N PRO A 151 38.18 -16.17 6.15
CA PRO A 151 38.03 -16.52 7.56
C PRO A 151 37.27 -15.41 8.30
N PHE A 152 36.38 -15.82 9.21
CA PHE A 152 35.68 -14.93 10.13
C PHE A 152 36.70 -14.17 11.00
N PRO A 153 36.78 -12.83 10.93
CA PRO A 153 37.50 -12.09 11.93
C PRO A 153 36.64 -12.04 13.20
N THR A 154 37.08 -12.76 14.23
CA THR A 154 36.68 -12.54 15.61
C THR A 154 37.22 -11.19 16.04
N SER A 155 36.35 -10.22 16.28
CA SER A 155 36.70 -8.96 16.93
C SER A 155 35.54 -8.46 17.77
N PRO A 156 35.84 -7.70 18.85
CA PRO A 156 35.03 -7.63 20.04
C PRO A 156 33.74 -6.83 19.80
N VAL A 157 32.67 -7.31 20.43
CA VAL A 157 31.34 -6.70 20.41
C VAL A 157 31.38 -5.37 21.16
N THR A 158 31.46 -4.26 20.43
CA THR A 158 30.91 -2.98 20.90
C THR A 158 29.46 -2.89 20.46
N PRO A 159 28.52 -2.41 21.31
CA PRO A 159 27.10 -2.36 20.98
C PRO A 159 26.87 -1.30 19.90
N SER A 160 26.97 -1.70 18.64
CA SER A 160 26.72 -0.82 17.52
C SER A 160 25.21 -0.67 17.33
N THR A 161 24.73 0.57 17.32
CA THR A 161 23.37 1.04 16.96
C THR A 161 22.87 0.58 15.60
N CYS A 162 23.65 -0.22 14.87
CA CYS A 162 23.47 -0.58 13.47
C CYS A 162 23.16 -2.07 13.25
N ASN A 163 23.16 -2.90 14.30
CA ASN A 163 22.83 -4.34 14.26
C ASN A 163 23.43 -5.12 13.06
N GLY A 164 24.68 -4.80 12.67
CA GLY A 164 25.39 -5.45 11.57
C GLY A 164 25.04 -4.98 10.15
N CYS A 165 24.19 -3.96 9.99
CA CYS A 165 23.82 -3.40 8.69
C CYS A 165 24.92 -2.47 8.14
N THR A 166 25.29 -2.65 6.87
CA THR A 166 26.08 -1.69 6.07
C THR A 166 25.13 -0.89 5.18
N GLY A 167 24.73 0.30 5.62
CA GLY A 167 23.78 1.17 4.92
C GLY A 167 22.80 1.87 5.86
N CYS A 168 21.62 2.24 5.38
CA CYS A 168 20.59 2.81 6.25
C CYS A 168 19.93 1.73 7.11
N TYR A 169 19.87 1.94 8.43
CA TYR A 169 19.25 1.03 9.39
C TYR A 169 18.15 1.74 10.18
N SER A 170 17.00 1.10 10.34
CA SER A 170 15.95 1.57 11.26
C SER A 170 15.94 0.72 12.53
N PRO A 171 16.27 1.29 13.70
CA PRO A 171 16.18 0.60 14.98
C PRO A 171 14.72 0.35 15.39
N LEU A 172 13.77 1.15 14.90
CA LEU A 172 12.35 1.03 15.24
C LEU A 172 11.71 -0.25 14.68
N ILE A 173 12.12 -0.65 13.47
CA ILE A 173 11.62 -1.86 12.79
C ILE A 173 12.69 -2.93 12.61
N ASN A 174 13.86 -2.72 13.21
CA ASN A 174 15.03 -3.60 13.14
C ASN A 174 15.34 -4.10 11.71
N PHE A 175 15.43 -3.16 10.76
CA PHE A 175 15.52 -3.46 9.33
C PHE A 175 16.71 -2.76 8.66
N CYS A 176 17.50 -3.53 7.90
CA CYS A 176 18.55 -2.99 7.03
C CYS A 176 17.97 -2.66 5.66
N PHE A 177 18.08 -1.42 5.21
CA PHE A 177 17.68 -1.04 3.87
C PHE A 177 18.73 -1.48 2.81
N PRO A 178 18.31 -1.68 1.55
CA PRO A 178 19.22 -2.06 0.47
C PRO A 178 20.40 -1.09 0.29
N PRO A 179 21.57 -1.55 -0.20
CA PRO A 179 22.77 -0.71 -0.38
C PRO A 179 22.59 0.40 -1.43
N GLU A 180 21.52 0.33 -2.24
CA GLU A 180 21.08 1.35 -3.19
C GLU A 180 20.69 2.68 -2.51
N PHE A 181 20.33 2.63 -1.22
CA PHE A 181 19.92 3.80 -0.46
C PHE A 181 21.13 4.61 -0.02
N SER A 182 21.18 5.88 -0.42
CA SER A 182 22.21 6.85 -0.03
C SER A 182 21.98 7.43 1.38
N GLN A 183 23.04 8.01 1.95
CA GLN A 183 22.99 8.72 3.24
C GLN A 183 21.92 9.82 3.27
N ALA A 184 21.75 10.55 2.17
CA ALA A 184 20.74 11.60 2.04
C ALA A 184 19.32 11.02 2.12
N GLN A 185 19.06 9.88 1.49
CA GLN A 185 17.77 9.21 1.58
C GLN A 185 17.53 8.66 2.99
N CYS A 186 18.55 8.16 3.66
CA CYS A 186 18.44 7.68 5.04
C CYS A 186 17.98 8.79 6.00
N ALA A 187 18.52 10.01 5.85
CA ALA A 187 18.16 11.16 6.67
C ALA A 187 16.70 11.63 6.47
N THR A 188 16.05 11.27 5.35
CA THR A 188 14.63 11.60 5.13
C THR A 188 13.68 10.68 5.91
N PHE A 189 14.14 9.53 6.41
CA PHE A 189 13.34 8.58 7.20
C PHE A 189 13.34 8.91 8.70
N THR A 190 13.09 10.16 9.06
CA THR A 190 13.00 10.62 10.46
C THR A 190 11.91 9.89 11.25
N VAL A 191 10.80 9.53 10.60
CA VAL A 191 9.69 8.76 11.21
C VAL A 191 10.13 7.35 11.64
N LEU A 192 11.08 6.75 10.91
CA LEU A 192 11.60 5.41 11.20
C LEU A 192 12.91 5.45 12.00
N GLN A 193 13.34 6.63 12.45
CA GLN A 193 14.63 6.84 13.12
C GLN A 193 15.81 6.26 12.31
N GLY A 194 15.79 6.45 10.99
CA GLY A 194 16.82 5.96 10.08
C GLY A 194 18.21 6.47 10.48
N THR A 195 19.13 5.55 10.78
CA THR A 195 20.52 5.81 11.12
C THR A 195 21.42 5.29 10.00
N TRP A 196 22.35 6.12 9.54
CA TRP A 196 23.31 5.71 8.52
C TRP A 196 24.47 4.94 9.15
N CYS A 197 24.72 3.75 8.63
CA CYS A 197 25.74 2.81 9.13
C CYS A 197 26.76 2.42 8.04
N GLY A 198 26.77 3.12 6.91
CA GLY A 198 27.82 2.99 5.89
C GLY A 198 29.10 3.70 6.34
N LYS A 199 30.27 3.17 5.96
CA LYS A 199 31.53 3.91 6.09
C LYS A 199 31.60 4.97 5.00
N GLU A 200 32.08 6.16 5.35
CA GLU A 200 32.43 7.22 4.39
C GLU A 200 33.49 6.75 3.39
#